data_AF-A0A1S3IXL9-F1
#
_entry.id   AF-A0A1S3IXL9-F1
#
_cell.length_a   1.000
_cell.length_b   1.000
_cell.length_c   1.000
_cell.angle_alpha   90.00
_cell.angle_beta   90.00
_cell.angle_gamma   90.00
#
_symmetry.space_group_name_H-M   'P 1'
#
loop_
_entity.id
_entity.type
_entity.pdbx_description
1 polymer ?
#
loop_
_entity_poly.entity_id
_entity_poly.type
_entity_poly.pdbx_seq_one_letter_code
_entity_poly.pdbx_strand_id
1 'polypeptide(L)'
;MWLFGRSTKKKSQTKKMPKKYTFSHVNDESPEEIAVKQLRSSVKDILKSHQDNDDYLRKWLKARNYDVMEAERMFRNSMAFRKKIGADTLLQKYTPPE
;
A
#
# COMPACT_ATOMS: atom_id res chain seq x y z
N MET A 1 -65.11 -5.30 22.79
CA MET A 1 -64.25 -4.17 22.36
C MET A 1 -62.83 -4.69 22.17
N TRP A 2 -62.41 -4.88 20.91
CA TRP A 2 -61.03 -5.28 20.54
C TRP A 2 -60.23 -4.01 20.22
N LEU A 3 -59.08 -3.80 20.88
CA LEU A 3 -58.12 -2.75 20.53
C LEU A 3 -56.86 -3.40 19.94
N PHE A 4 -56.79 -3.43 18.60
CA PHE A 4 -55.61 -3.82 17.85
C PHE A 4 -54.48 -2.79 18.07
N GLY A 5 -53.48 -3.14 18.88
CA GLY A 5 -52.22 -2.41 19.00
C GLY A 5 -51.35 -2.63 17.76
N ARG A 6 -51.30 -1.62 16.89
CA ARG A 6 -50.48 -1.57 15.67
C ARG A 6 -48.98 -1.65 15.98
N SER A 7 -48.33 -2.60 15.30
CA SER A 7 -46.89 -2.72 15.08
C SER A 7 -46.22 -1.40 14.65
N THR A 8 -45.13 -1.01 15.32
CA THR A 8 -44.25 0.09 14.88
C THR A 8 -42.89 -0.46 14.44
N LYS A 9 -42.76 -0.71 13.13
CA LYS A 9 -41.46 -0.90 12.48
C LYS A 9 -40.61 0.37 12.66
N LYS A 10 -39.50 0.30 13.41
CA LYS A 10 -38.46 1.34 13.37
C LYS A 10 -37.71 1.25 12.03
N LYS A 11 -38.06 2.11 11.07
CA LYS A 11 -37.26 2.36 9.87
C LYS A 11 -36.15 3.36 10.19
N SER A 12 -34.93 2.98 9.76
CA SER A 12 -33.87 3.79 9.17
C SER A 12 -33.32 5.00 9.94
N GLN A 13 -32.00 5.02 10.15
CA GLN A 13 -31.14 6.10 9.66
C GLN A 13 -29.72 5.57 9.39
N THR A 14 -29.43 5.14 8.17
CA THR A 14 -28.06 5.13 7.66
C THR A 14 -27.65 6.58 7.43
N LYS A 15 -26.78 7.12 8.28
CA LYS A 15 -26.24 8.48 8.13
C LYS A 15 -25.36 8.53 6.87
N LYS A 16 -25.88 9.09 5.78
CA LYS A 16 -25.08 9.46 4.61
C LYS A 16 -24.32 10.75 4.93
N MET A 17 -22.99 10.70 4.85
CA MET A 17 -22.12 11.85 5.10
C MET A 17 -22.16 12.83 3.91
N PRO A 18 -22.16 14.16 4.15
CA PRO A 18 -22.32 15.16 3.10
C PRO A 18 -21.05 15.36 2.25
N LYS A 19 -21.22 15.36 0.92
CA LYS A 19 -20.18 15.71 -0.06
C LYS A 19 -19.98 17.22 -0.13
N LYS A 20 -19.04 17.77 0.65
CA LYS A 20 -18.39 19.09 0.40
C LYS A 20 -17.04 19.11 1.14
N TYR A 21 -15.93 18.84 0.45
CA TYR A 21 -14.60 19.15 1.01
C TYR A 21 -13.72 19.75 -0.08
N THR A 22 -13.71 21.07 -0.16
CA THR A 22 -12.70 21.86 -0.87
C THR A 22 -11.92 22.60 0.21
N PHE A 23 -10.82 22.02 0.66
CA PHE A 23 -9.85 22.70 1.51
C PHE A 23 -8.54 22.81 0.73
N SER A 24 -8.11 24.05 0.56
CA SER A 24 -6.88 24.51 -0.10
C SER A 24 -5.64 23.86 0.50
N HIS A 25 -4.65 23.60 -0.39
CA HIS A 25 -3.33 23.01 -0.15
C HIS A 25 -2.66 23.48 1.15
N VAL A 26 -2.85 22.72 2.23
CA VAL A 26 -1.82 22.52 3.23
C VAL A 26 -1.16 21.21 2.83
N ASN A 27 0.16 21.18 2.71
CA ASN A 27 0.89 19.93 2.49
C ASN A 27 0.80 19.09 3.78
N ASP A 28 -0.39 18.55 4.05
CA ASP A 28 -0.63 17.51 5.02
C ASP A 28 -0.10 16.21 4.42
N GLU A 29 1.23 16.12 4.27
CA GLU A 29 1.85 14.88 3.82
C GLU A 29 1.51 13.82 4.87
N SER A 30 0.71 12.84 4.46
CA SER A 30 0.32 11.78 5.38
C SER A 30 1.58 11.08 5.91
N PRO A 31 1.54 10.51 7.14
CA PRO A 31 2.68 9.75 7.68
C PRO A 31 3.19 8.67 6.72
N GLU A 32 2.30 8.14 5.88
CA GLU A 32 2.63 7.16 4.84
C GLU A 32 3.50 7.77 3.72
N GLU A 33 3.20 8.98 3.26
CA GLU A 33 3.99 9.69 2.24
C GLU A 33 5.41 9.97 2.75
N ILE A 34 5.52 10.37 4.03
CA ILE A 34 6.80 10.63 4.67
C ILE A 34 7.64 9.34 4.73
N ALA A 35 7.02 8.23 5.14
CA ALA A 35 7.68 6.92 5.19
C ALA A 35 8.17 6.47 3.81
N VAL A 36 7.38 6.70 2.75
CA VAL A 36 7.78 6.40 1.36
C VAL A 36 9.00 7.21 0.95
N LYS A 37 9.01 8.53 1.22
CA LYS A 37 10.16 9.39 0.88
C LYS A 37 11.43 9.02 1.64
N GLN A 38 11.30 8.67 2.92
CA GLN A 38 12.41 8.19 3.73
C GLN A 38 12.98 6.88 3.16
N LEU A 39 12.12 5.90 2.92
CA LEU A 39 12.54 4.62 2.35
C LEU A 39 13.19 4.81 0.97
N ARG A 40 12.61 5.65 0.10
CA ARG A 40 13.15 5.98 -1.22
C ARG A 40 14.56 6.56 -1.13
N SER A 41 14.81 7.45 -0.17
CA SER A 41 16.12 8.04 0.04
C SER A 41 17.15 7.01 0.53
N SER A 42 16.75 6.11 1.44
CA SER A 42 17.63 5.06 1.98
C SER A 42 17.99 3.97 0.98
N VAL A 43 17.07 3.62 0.06
CA VAL A 43 17.25 2.53 -0.91
C VAL A 43 17.59 3.01 -2.33
N LYS A 44 17.88 4.30 -2.49
CA LYS A 44 18.23 4.92 -3.78
C LYS A 44 19.46 4.30 -4.43
N ASP A 45 20.37 3.75 -3.61
CA ASP A 45 21.59 3.05 -4.02
C ASP A 45 21.31 1.72 -4.76
N ILE A 46 20.24 1.03 -4.39
CA ILE A 46 19.88 -0.29 -4.94
C ILE A 46 18.67 -0.25 -5.87
N LEU A 47 17.96 0.89 -5.93
CA LEU A 47 16.82 1.10 -6.81
C LEU A 47 17.24 1.08 -8.29
N LYS A 48 16.69 0.12 -9.04
CA LYS A 48 16.76 0.13 -10.51
C LYS A 48 15.73 1.12 -11.06
N SER A 49 15.97 1.72 -12.23
CA SER A 49 15.06 2.74 -12.81
C SER A 49 13.61 2.23 -12.97
N HIS A 50 13.41 0.93 -13.23
CA HIS A 50 12.10 0.31 -13.33
C HIS A 50 11.35 0.16 -12.00
N GLN A 51 12.03 0.33 -10.86
CA GLN A 51 11.51 0.12 -9.51
C GLN A 51 11.34 1.43 -8.72
N ASP A 52 11.61 2.60 -9.33
CA ASP A 52 11.51 3.93 -8.71
C ASP A 52 10.05 4.44 -8.56
N ASN A 53 9.07 3.57 -8.76
CA ASN A 53 7.67 3.92 -8.53
C ASN A 53 7.34 3.87 -7.04
N ASP A 54 6.77 4.94 -6.50
CA ASP A 54 6.37 5.03 -5.09
C ASP A 54 5.42 3.89 -4.68
N ASP A 55 4.52 3.47 -5.59
CA ASP A 55 3.63 2.32 -5.38
C ASP A 55 4.38 1.00 -5.13
N TYR A 56 5.58 0.86 -5.69
CA TYR A 56 6.42 -0.31 -5.47
C TYR A 56 7.01 -0.30 -4.06
N LEU A 57 7.47 0.86 -3.59
CA LEU A 57 7.99 1.04 -2.23
C LEU A 57 6.89 0.91 -1.17
N ARG A 58 5.68 1.40 -1.45
CA ARG A 58 4.50 1.24 -0.58
C ARG A 58 4.18 -0.22 -0.27
N LYS A 59 4.47 -1.17 -1.18
CA LYS A 59 4.23 -2.61 -0.92
C LYS A 59 5.08 -3.13 0.25
N TRP A 60 6.34 -2.69 0.32
CA TRP A 60 7.27 -3.09 1.38
C TRP A 60 6.91 -2.42 2.71
N LEU A 61 6.51 -1.15 2.68
CA LEU A 61 6.03 -0.43 3.87
C LEU A 61 4.73 -1.04 4.42
N LYS A 62 3.75 -1.33 3.56
CA LYS A 62 2.50 -1.99 3.98
C LYS A 62 2.75 -3.34 4.66
N ALA A 63 3.73 -4.12 4.17
CA ALA A 63 4.10 -5.40 4.77
C ALA A 63 4.73 -5.27 6.17
N ARG A 64 5.16 -4.07 6.57
CA ARG A 64 5.82 -3.77 7.85
C ARG A 64 5.11 -2.66 8.63
N ASN A 65 3.81 -2.45 8.38
CA ASN A 65 3.01 -1.43 9.05
C ASN A 65 3.64 -0.02 8.99
N TYR A 66 4.27 0.32 7.87
CA TYR A 66 4.97 1.58 7.62
C TYR A 66 6.23 1.82 8.48
N ASP A 67 6.83 0.76 9.04
CA ASP A 67 8.18 0.82 9.62
C ASP A 67 9.23 0.87 8.50
N VAL A 68 9.94 2.01 8.41
CA VAL A 68 10.94 2.26 7.37
C VAL A 68 12.19 1.38 7.53
N MET A 69 12.66 1.14 8.77
CA MET A 69 13.88 0.38 9.01
C MET A 69 13.69 -1.10 8.65
N GLU A 70 12.57 -1.66 9.08
CA GLU A 70 12.24 -3.05 8.78
C GLU A 70 11.90 -3.25 7.30
N ALA A 71 11.23 -2.28 6.68
CA ALA A 71 10.96 -2.31 5.24
C ALA A 71 12.26 -2.25 4.43
N GLU A 72 13.21 -1.39 4.81
CA GLU A 72 14.53 -1.31 4.16
C GLU A 72 15.28 -2.64 4.25
N ARG A 73 15.36 -3.24 5.45
CA ARG A 73 16.01 -4.54 5.65
C ARG A 73 15.38 -5.63 4.78
N MET A 74 14.05 -5.69 4.75
CA MET A 74 13.31 -6.65 3.91
C MET A 74 13.57 -6.40 2.42
N PHE A 75 13.61 -5.14 2.00
CA PHE A 75 13.85 -4.76 0.62
C PHE A 75 15.26 -5.18 0.16
N ARG A 76 16.30 -4.85 0.95
CA ARG A 76 17.68 -5.27 0.68
C ARG A 76 17.82 -6.79 0.59
N ASN A 77 17.19 -7.53 1.50
CA ASN A 77 17.19 -8.99 1.48
C ASN A 77 16.51 -9.56 0.22
N SER A 78 15.37 -8.99 -0.17
CA SER A 78 14.66 -9.37 -1.41
C SER A 78 15.51 -9.12 -2.65
N MET A 79 16.21 -7.98 -2.72
CA MET A 79 17.10 -7.67 -3.85
C MET A 79 18.31 -8.62 -3.90
N ALA A 80 18.92 -8.92 -2.75
CA ALA A 80 20.01 -9.90 -2.67
C ALA A 80 19.55 -11.30 -3.10
N PHE A 81 18.36 -11.73 -2.68
CA PHE A 81 17.77 -13.00 -3.09
C PHE A 81 17.55 -13.06 -4.60
N ARG A 82 16.97 -12.01 -5.20
CA ARG A 82 16.77 -11.92 -6.66
C ARG A 82 18.07 -12.02 -7.43
N LYS A 83 19.14 -11.38 -6.94
CA LYS A 83 20.48 -11.47 -7.53
C LYS A 83 21.04 -12.88 -7.45
N LYS A 84 20.88 -13.57 -6.31
CA LYS A 84 21.37 -14.94 -6.10
C LYS A 84 20.70 -15.96 -7.03
N ILE A 85 19.39 -15.87 -7.21
CA ILE A 85 18.66 -16.80 -8.09
C ILE A 85 18.70 -16.38 -9.57
N GLY A 86 19.26 -15.20 -9.87
CA GLY A 86 19.25 -14.65 -11.22
C GLY A 86 17.84 -14.36 -11.73
N ALA A 87 16.93 -13.91 -10.84
CA ALA A 87 15.50 -13.76 -11.10
C ALA A 87 15.20 -12.98 -12.38
N ASP A 88 16.00 -11.94 -12.64
CA ASP A 88 15.87 -11.08 -13.81
C ASP A 88 16.10 -11.84 -15.14
N THR A 89 16.87 -12.94 -15.10
CA THR A 89 17.20 -13.77 -16.28
C THR A 89 16.37 -15.06 -16.38
N LEU A 90 15.54 -15.37 -15.37
CA LEU A 90 14.81 -16.64 -15.32
C LEU A 90 13.85 -16.80 -16.50
N LEU A 91 13.12 -15.74 -16.86
CA LEU A 91 12.19 -15.76 -17.99
C LEU A 91 12.88 -15.98 -19.34
N GLN A 92 14.15 -15.55 -19.49
CA GLN A 92 14.91 -15.77 -20.71
C GLN A 92 15.51 -17.18 -20.80
N LYS A 93 15.82 -17.78 -19.65
CA LYS A 93 16.47 -19.11 -19.57
C LYS A 93 15.49 -20.27 -19.55
N TYR A 94 14.21 -20.02 -19.29
CA TYR A 94 13.22 -21.08 -19.21
C TYR A 94 12.74 -21.50 -20.59
N THR A 95 13.12 -22.70 -21.01
CA THR A 95 12.55 -23.43 -22.15
C THR A 95 11.65 -24.54 -21.62
N PRO A 96 10.33 -24.52 -21.90
CA PRO A 96 9.45 -25.63 -21.56
C PRO A 96 9.93 -26.90 -22.29
N PRO A 97 9.94 -28.07 -21.64
CA PRO A 97 10.17 -29.34 -22.32
C PRO A 97 8.97 -29.66 -23.24
N GLU A 98 9.24 -30.22 -24.42
CA GLU A 98 8.22 -30.76 -25.37
C GLU A 98 7.49 -31.99 -24.82
#